data_AF-A0A6J0K5Y5-F1
#
_entry.id   AF-A0A6J0K5Y5-F1
#
_cell.length_a   1.000
_cell.length_b   1.000
_cell.length_c   1.000
_cell.angle_alpha   90.00
_cell.angle_beta   90.00
_cell.angle_gamma   90.00
#
_symmetry.space_group_name_H-M   'P 1'
#
loop_
_entity.id
_entity.type
_entity.pdbx_description
1 polymer ?
#
loop_
_entity_poly.entity_id
_entity_poly.type
_entity_poly.pdbx_seq_one_letter_code
_entity_poly.pdbx_strand_id
1 'polypeptide(L)'
;MGEGQEDTFSSPTGIESGTLAASIVWSLWISRNQLLFEKRKFTPEETILKAITNAREWMQVQTPPSPKVLKPLIRSEPNPSQADVHSIYTDATWNSSTRCAGLGWIVDYRDSSSQHAATSTFVSSPLMAETMAVLAAMTFARDHGIDTLSISSDFQTLINMLNRQERTLELYGVMSDIYFLCRSFILIKFIFIPRAANARADSVTKHALWTVNLD
;
A
#
# COMPACT_ATOMS: atom_id res chain seq x y z
N MET A 1 -24.98 4.78 -26.05
CA MET A 1 -24.76 4.24 -24.69
C MET A 1 -23.30 4.50 -24.39
N GLY A 2 -23.02 5.64 -23.76
CA GLY A 2 -21.67 6.11 -23.52
C GLY A 2 -21.29 5.77 -22.09
N GLU A 3 -20.33 4.88 -21.92
CA GLU A 3 -19.64 4.68 -20.65
C GLU A 3 -18.35 5.50 -20.71
N GLY A 4 -18.30 6.52 -19.87
CA GLY A 4 -17.15 7.40 -19.70
C GLY A 4 -16.02 6.62 -19.06
N GLN A 5 -14.96 6.43 -19.85
CA GLN A 5 -13.68 5.95 -19.39
C GLN A 5 -13.10 7.03 -18.47
N GLU A 6 -13.01 6.74 -17.17
CA GLU A 6 -12.20 7.56 -16.26
C GLU A 6 -10.73 7.36 -16.62
N ASP A 7 -10.28 8.17 -17.58
CA ASP A 7 -8.88 8.35 -17.90
C ASP A 7 -8.16 8.80 -16.63
N THR A 8 -7.42 7.87 -16.02
CA THR A 8 -6.37 8.20 -15.07
C THR A 8 -5.43 9.18 -15.77
N PHE A 9 -5.61 10.47 -15.46
CA PHE A 9 -4.91 11.60 -16.06
C PHE A 9 -3.41 11.48 -15.77
N SER A 10 -2.71 10.67 -16.56
CA SER A 10 -1.27 10.74 -16.68
C SER A 10 -0.99 12.05 -17.41
N SER A 11 -0.68 13.09 -16.63
CA SER A 11 -0.31 14.39 -17.20
C SER A 11 0.76 14.18 -18.28
N PRO A 12 0.69 14.88 -19.44
CA PRO A 12 1.70 14.77 -20.50
C PRO A 12 3.14 15.10 -20.05
N THR A 13 3.33 15.54 -18.81
CA THR A 13 4.63 15.78 -18.17
C THR A 13 5.24 14.57 -17.46
N GLY A 14 4.50 13.45 -17.30
CA GLY A 14 4.98 12.25 -16.60
C GLY A 14 5.17 12.42 -15.09
N ILE A 15 4.54 13.42 -14.49
CA ILE A 15 4.59 13.72 -13.04
C ILE A 15 3.21 13.43 -12.45
N GLU A 16 3.16 12.68 -11.35
CA GLU A 16 1.90 12.49 -10.61
C GLU A 16 1.33 13.85 -10.19
N SER A 17 0.04 14.09 -10.48
CA SER A 17 -0.61 15.38 -10.25
C SER A 17 -0.47 15.90 -8.82
N GLY A 18 -0.45 15.01 -7.82
CA GLY A 18 -0.23 15.36 -6.42
C GLY A 18 1.17 15.91 -6.13
N THR A 19 2.21 15.28 -6.68
CA THR A 19 3.62 15.70 -6.50
C THR A 19 3.87 17.07 -7.13
N LEU A 20 3.29 17.32 -8.31
CA LEU A 20 3.42 18.62 -8.98
C LEU A 20 2.71 19.73 -8.19
N ALA A 21 1.47 19.50 -7.75
CA ALA A 21 0.71 20.46 -6.96
C ALA A 21 1.44 20.84 -5.67
N ALA A 22 1.94 19.85 -4.92
CA ALA A 22 2.72 20.08 -3.71
C ALA A 22 4.01 20.88 -3.99
N SER A 23 4.72 20.56 -5.08
CA SER A 23 5.96 21.25 -5.46
C SER A 23 5.72 22.71 -5.88
N ILE A 24 4.58 23.02 -6.49
CA ILE A 24 4.17 24.40 -6.82
C ILE A 24 3.91 25.19 -5.55
N VAL A 25 3.09 24.66 -4.62
CA VAL A 25 2.77 25.34 -3.35
C VAL A 25 4.05 25.61 -2.54
N TRP A 26 4.93 24.61 -2.44
CA TRP A 26 6.22 24.75 -1.78
C TRP A 26 7.11 25.80 -2.44
N SER A 27 7.19 25.81 -3.78
CA SER A 27 8.03 26.78 -4.51
C SER A 27 7.52 28.20 -4.39
N LEU A 28 6.20 28.41 -4.36
CA LEU A 28 5.58 29.70 -4.07
C LEU A 28 5.91 30.17 -2.65
N TRP A 29 5.81 29.28 -1.67
CA TRP A 29 6.18 29.59 -0.28
C TRP A 29 7.66 29.98 -0.15
N ILE A 30 8.57 29.21 -0.76
CA ILE A 30 10.01 29.52 -0.80
C ILE A 30 10.26 30.87 -1.47
N SER A 31 9.68 31.11 -2.65
CA SER A 31 9.86 32.36 -3.41
C SER A 31 9.41 33.58 -2.58
N ARG A 32 8.26 33.47 -1.90
CA ARG A 32 7.76 34.50 -0.99
C ARG A 32 8.71 34.73 0.19
N ASN A 33 9.23 33.68 0.81
CA ASN A 33 10.14 33.82 1.93
C ASN A 33 11.48 34.43 1.53
N GLN A 34 12.04 34.02 0.38
CA GLN A 34 13.28 34.59 -0.13
C GLN A 34 13.13 36.07 -0.50
N LEU A 35 11.95 36.48 -0.97
CA LEU A 35 11.64 37.88 -1.16
C LEU A 35 11.61 38.65 0.16
N LEU A 36 10.97 38.10 1.20
CA LEU A 36 10.80 38.77 2.48
C LEU A 36 12.10 38.87 3.28
N PHE A 37 12.91 37.81 3.31
CA PHE A 37 14.09 37.71 4.18
C PHE A 37 15.41 38.03 3.46
N GLU A 38 15.52 37.68 2.17
CA GLU A 38 16.75 37.84 1.39
C GLU A 38 16.64 38.92 0.31
N LYS A 39 15.47 39.55 0.15
CA LYS A 39 15.14 40.50 -0.93
C LYS A 39 15.39 39.93 -2.34
N ARG A 40 15.42 38.60 -2.49
CA ARG A 40 15.55 37.93 -3.80
C ARG A 40 14.18 37.76 -4.43
N LYS A 41 14.04 38.19 -5.68
CA LYS A 41 12.83 38.01 -6.48
C LYS A 41 13.05 36.86 -7.45
N PHE A 42 12.04 36.02 -7.59
CA PHE A 42 11.96 35.03 -8.64
C PHE A 42 10.78 35.37 -9.53
N THR A 43 10.92 35.19 -10.84
CA THR A 43 9.80 35.36 -11.76
C THR A 43 8.81 34.18 -11.62
N PRO A 44 7.57 34.32 -12.09
CA PRO A 44 6.62 33.21 -12.15
C PRO A 44 7.17 32.02 -12.94
N GLU A 45 7.87 32.28 -14.04
CA GLU A 45 8.48 31.26 -14.89
C GLU A 45 9.58 30.49 -14.14
N GLU A 46 10.47 31.21 -13.44
CA GLU A 46 11.51 30.60 -12.61
C GLU A 46 10.89 29.76 -11.47
N THR A 47 9.82 30.25 -10.86
CA THR A 47 9.13 29.56 -9.76
C THR A 47 8.47 28.26 -10.25
N ILE A 48 7.82 28.30 -11.42
CA ILE A 48 7.20 27.11 -12.03
C ILE A 48 8.28 26.11 -12.47
N LEU A 49 9.37 26.59 -13.09
CA LEU A 49 10.47 25.72 -13.52
C LEU A 49 11.12 25.01 -12.32
N LYS A 50 11.30 25.72 -11.21
CA LYS A 50 11.82 25.16 -9.96
C LYS A 50 10.86 24.13 -9.37
N ALA A 51 9.55 24.39 -9.39
CA ALA A 51 8.54 23.43 -8.94
C ALA A 51 8.57 22.13 -9.78
N ILE A 52 8.64 22.24 -11.10
CA ILE A 52 8.71 21.07 -12.00
C ILE A 52 10.00 20.30 -11.78
N THR A 53 11.13 21.00 -11.63
CA THR A 53 12.44 20.39 -11.39
C THR A 53 12.45 19.63 -10.07
N ASN A 54 12.00 20.26 -8.98
CA ASN A 54 11.88 19.63 -7.67
C ASN A 54 10.96 18.40 -7.71
N ALA A 55 9.81 18.49 -8.40
CA ALA A 55 8.88 17.37 -8.53
C ALA A 55 9.54 16.18 -9.23
N ARG A 56 10.30 16.43 -10.30
CA ARG A 56 11.05 15.40 -11.03
C ARG A 56 12.17 14.79 -10.21
N GLU A 57 12.99 15.63 -9.57
CA GLU A 57 14.09 15.19 -8.71
C GLU A 57 13.56 14.33 -7.57
N TRP A 58 12.47 14.76 -6.93
CA TRP A 58 11.79 13.98 -5.90
C TRP A 58 11.35 12.61 -6.40
N MET A 59 10.72 12.52 -7.57
CA MET A 59 10.34 11.24 -8.19
C MET A 59 11.54 10.37 -8.53
N GLN A 60 12.66 10.95 -8.97
CA GLN A 60 13.90 10.21 -9.27
C GLN A 60 14.61 9.71 -8.01
N VAL A 61 14.50 10.41 -6.88
CA VAL A 61 15.03 9.94 -5.59
C VAL A 61 14.14 8.84 -4.99
N GLN A 62 12.85 8.82 -5.34
CA GLN A 62 11.90 7.78 -4.93
C GLN A 62 12.12 6.43 -5.63
N THR A 63 12.84 6.40 -6.76
CA THR A 63 13.37 5.14 -7.29
C THR A 63 14.42 4.63 -6.31
N PRO A 64 14.16 3.51 -5.62
CA PRO A 64 15.18 2.93 -4.76
C PRO A 64 16.39 2.59 -5.66
N PRO A 65 17.64 2.70 -5.16
CA PRO A 65 18.76 2.11 -5.87
C PRO A 65 18.36 0.67 -6.17
N SER A 66 18.54 0.23 -7.42
CA SER A 66 18.09 -1.09 -7.88
C SER A 66 18.33 -2.06 -6.73
N PRO A 67 17.29 -2.72 -6.18
CA PRO A 67 17.57 -3.80 -5.27
C PRO A 67 18.56 -4.66 -6.02
N LYS A 68 19.71 -4.99 -5.40
CA LYS A 68 20.40 -6.22 -5.81
C LYS A 68 19.28 -7.22 -5.85
N VAL A 69 18.90 -7.63 -7.05
CA VAL A 69 17.77 -8.51 -7.25
C VAL A 69 18.20 -9.80 -6.58
N LEU A 70 17.93 -9.92 -5.29
CA LEU A 70 17.55 -11.19 -4.73
C LEU A 70 16.30 -11.49 -5.53
N LYS A 71 16.53 -12.17 -6.65
CA LYS A 71 15.47 -12.90 -7.33
C LYS A 71 14.74 -13.57 -6.18
N PRO A 72 13.42 -13.40 -6.01
CA PRO A 72 12.72 -14.42 -5.26
C PRO A 72 13.17 -15.71 -5.94
N LEU A 73 13.77 -16.64 -5.19
CA LEU A 73 14.01 -17.97 -5.69
C LEU A 73 12.61 -18.56 -5.92
N ILE A 74 11.96 -18.16 -7.01
CA ILE A 74 10.96 -18.96 -7.70
C ILE A 74 11.78 -20.06 -8.33
N ARG A 75 12.22 -21.00 -7.49
CA ARG A 75 12.58 -22.33 -7.95
C ARG A 75 11.24 -22.99 -8.28
N SER A 76 10.85 -22.88 -9.55
CA SER A 76 9.89 -23.82 -10.10
C SER A 76 10.64 -25.14 -10.24
N GLU A 77 10.51 -25.98 -9.22
CA GLU A 77 10.71 -27.41 -9.38
C GLU A 77 9.40 -28.14 -9.08
N PRO A 78 9.11 -29.25 -9.78
CA PRO A 78 7.89 -30.01 -9.56
C PRO A 78 8.00 -30.78 -8.23
N ASN A 79 7.09 -30.44 -7.30
CA ASN A 79 6.57 -31.11 -6.08
C ASN A 79 7.10 -32.54 -5.72
N PRO A 80 7.28 -32.92 -4.42
CA PRO A 80 6.14 -33.08 -3.48
C PRO A 80 6.47 -32.82 -1.99
N SER A 81 6.03 -31.68 -1.46
CA SER A 81 5.50 -31.50 -0.10
C SER A 81 5.13 -30.02 0.04
N GLN A 82 3.97 -29.72 0.61
CA GLN A 82 3.69 -28.38 1.10
C GLN A 82 4.76 -28.07 2.16
N ALA A 83 5.86 -27.45 1.72
CA ALA A 83 6.82 -26.87 2.63
C ALA A 83 6.07 -25.90 3.55
N ASP A 84 6.58 -25.77 4.78
CA ASP A 84 6.02 -25.21 6.00
C ASP A 84 5.54 -23.74 5.90
N VAL A 85 4.66 -23.44 4.94
CA VAL A 85 4.23 -22.09 4.59
C VAL A 85 2.90 -21.81 5.27
N HIS A 86 2.86 -20.74 6.04
CA HIS A 86 1.60 -20.23 6.60
C HIS A 86 0.81 -19.53 5.50
N SER A 87 -0.43 -19.96 5.27
CA SER A 87 -1.34 -19.30 4.34
C SER A 87 -2.14 -18.26 5.11
N ILE A 88 -1.92 -16.99 4.84
CA ILE A 88 -2.59 -15.89 5.51
C ILE A 88 -3.55 -15.22 4.53
N TYR A 89 -4.83 -15.20 4.87
CA TYR A 89 -5.89 -14.58 4.08
C TYR A 89 -6.27 -13.26 4.71
N THR A 90 -6.18 -12.17 3.96
CA THR A 90 -6.45 -10.82 4.45
C THR A 90 -7.63 -10.22 3.70
N ASP A 91 -8.41 -9.40 4.40
CA ASP A 91 -9.50 -8.62 3.84
C ASP A 91 -9.69 -7.34 4.67
N ALA A 92 -10.41 -6.36 4.13
CA ALA A 92 -10.89 -5.22 4.89
C ALA A 92 -12.33 -4.82 4.53
N THR A 93 -13.13 -4.48 5.54
CA THR A 93 -14.40 -3.78 5.34
C THR A 93 -14.23 -2.32 5.74
N TRP A 94 -14.57 -1.39 4.84
CA TRP A 94 -14.45 0.05 5.08
C TRP A 94 -15.82 0.76 4.99
N ASN A 95 -16.05 1.70 5.89
CA ASN A 95 -17.23 2.58 5.89
C ASN A 95 -16.82 3.99 5.48
N SER A 96 -17.31 4.44 4.32
CA SER A 96 -17.00 5.77 3.79
C SER A 96 -17.56 6.93 4.62
N SER A 97 -18.69 6.72 5.29
CA SER A 97 -19.36 7.74 6.11
C SER A 97 -18.61 7.98 7.42
N THR A 98 -18.16 6.92 8.10
CA THR A 98 -17.44 7.02 9.38
C THR A 98 -15.92 7.07 9.21
N ARG A 99 -15.40 6.71 8.04
CA ARG A 99 -13.97 6.49 7.76
C ARG A 99 -13.34 5.45 8.69
N CYS A 100 -14.14 4.51 9.19
CA CYS A 100 -13.68 3.38 9.97
C CYS A 100 -13.48 2.16 9.05
N ALA A 101 -12.52 1.31 9.41
CA ALA A 101 -12.27 0.05 8.76
C ALA A 101 -12.19 -1.09 9.80
N GLY A 102 -12.83 -2.21 9.47
CA GLY A 102 -12.54 -3.51 10.07
C GLY A 102 -11.47 -4.21 9.24
N LEU A 103 -10.39 -4.59 9.89
CA LEU A 103 -9.25 -5.29 9.29
C LEU A 103 -9.30 -6.74 9.79
N GLY A 104 -9.08 -7.70 8.91
CA GLY A 104 -9.21 -9.11 9.27
C GLY A 104 -8.19 -9.96 8.57
N TRP A 105 -7.68 -10.95 9.30
CA TRP A 105 -6.82 -11.95 8.71
C TRP A 105 -7.02 -13.32 9.34
N ILE A 106 -6.82 -14.34 8.52
CA ILE A 106 -6.92 -15.74 8.91
C ILE A 106 -5.57 -16.38 8.62
N VAL A 107 -5.00 -17.06 9.62
CA VAL A 107 -3.76 -17.81 9.48
C VAL A 107 -4.10 -19.30 9.45
N ASP A 108 -3.87 -19.92 8.30
CA ASP A 108 -3.99 -21.35 8.10
C ASP A 108 -2.58 -21.98 8.02
N TYR A 109 -2.37 -23.02 8.82
CA TYR A 109 -1.14 -23.80 8.84
C TYR A 109 -1.44 -25.26 9.15
N ARG A 110 -1.13 -26.16 8.21
CA ARG A 110 -1.50 -27.58 8.29
C ARG A 110 -3.00 -27.73 8.54
N ASP A 111 -3.38 -28.37 9.63
CA ASP A 111 -4.78 -28.58 10.03
C ASP A 111 -5.28 -27.52 11.04
N SER A 112 -4.46 -26.51 11.35
CA SER A 112 -4.79 -25.43 12.27
C SER A 112 -5.20 -24.17 11.53
N SER A 113 -6.22 -23.49 12.06
CA SER A 113 -6.71 -22.23 11.54
C SER A 113 -7.03 -21.28 12.70
N SER A 114 -6.56 -20.04 12.60
CA SER A 114 -6.86 -18.99 13.56
C SER A 114 -7.34 -17.72 12.86
N GLN A 115 -8.27 -17.01 13.49
CA GLN A 115 -8.88 -15.79 12.94
C GLN A 115 -8.56 -14.62 13.85
N HIS A 116 -8.21 -13.49 13.27
CA HIS A 116 -7.80 -12.29 13.97
C HIS A 116 -8.40 -11.08 13.30
N ALA A 117 -8.68 -10.06 14.09
CA ALA A 117 -9.22 -8.82 13.58
C ALA A 117 -8.66 -7.63 14.35
N ALA A 118 -8.68 -6.49 13.68
CA ALA A 118 -8.38 -5.18 14.25
C ALA A 118 -9.31 -4.14 13.63
N THR A 119 -9.28 -2.94 14.19
CA THR A 119 -10.09 -1.82 13.72
C THR A 119 -9.19 -0.62 13.51
N SER A 120 -9.48 0.17 12.49
CA SER A 120 -8.77 1.42 12.21
C SER A 120 -9.73 2.56 11.93
N THR A 121 -9.42 3.73 12.45
CA THR A 121 -10.16 4.97 12.20
C THR A 121 -9.40 5.87 11.22
N PHE A 122 -10.08 6.86 10.65
CA PHE A 122 -9.50 7.84 9.71
C PHE A 122 -8.91 7.22 8.43
N VAL A 123 -9.49 6.12 7.96
CA VAL A 123 -9.06 5.43 6.75
C VAL A 123 -9.61 6.14 5.51
N SER A 124 -8.73 6.51 4.59
CA SER A 124 -9.03 7.37 3.44
C SER A 124 -9.81 6.69 2.32
N SER A 125 -9.61 5.39 2.14
CA SER A 125 -10.16 4.63 1.00
C SER A 125 -10.25 3.13 1.29
N PRO A 126 -11.01 2.36 0.49
CA PRO A 126 -11.01 0.91 0.58
C PRO A 126 -9.61 0.33 0.36
N LEU A 127 -8.86 0.88 -0.60
CA LEU A 127 -7.49 0.43 -0.90
C LEU A 127 -6.55 0.64 0.29
N MET A 128 -6.67 1.77 1.00
CA MET A 128 -5.93 1.99 2.25
C MET A 128 -6.31 0.94 3.30
N ALA A 129 -7.59 0.65 3.48
CA ALA A 129 -8.07 -0.37 4.42
C ALA A 129 -7.47 -1.75 4.13
N GLU A 130 -7.52 -2.19 2.87
CA GLU A 130 -6.93 -3.46 2.41
C GLU A 130 -5.41 -3.50 2.65
N THR A 131 -4.72 -2.40 2.35
CA THR A 131 -3.27 -2.28 2.58
C THR A 131 -2.95 -2.38 4.07
N MET A 132 -3.76 -1.75 4.93
CA MET A 132 -3.61 -1.84 6.38
C MET A 132 -3.89 -3.25 6.92
N ALA A 133 -4.84 -3.99 6.34
CA ALA A 133 -5.10 -5.38 6.72
C ALA A 133 -3.89 -6.27 6.40
N VAL A 134 -3.23 -6.08 5.25
CA VAL A 134 -1.95 -6.76 4.93
C VAL A 134 -0.86 -6.39 5.94
N LEU A 135 -0.70 -5.11 6.26
CA LEU A 135 0.29 -4.66 7.25
C LEU A 135 0.04 -5.27 8.63
N ALA A 136 -1.22 -5.30 9.09
CA ALA A 136 -1.60 -5.89 10.37
C ALA A 136 -1.30 -7.39 10.41
N ALA A 137 -1.64 -8.12 9.35
CA ALA A 137 -1.38 -9.55 9.23
C ALA A 137 0.12 -9.87 9.20
N MET A 138 0.93 -9.07 8.50
CA MET A 138 2.38 -9.22 8.49
C MET A 138 3.01 -8.90 9.85
N THR A 139 2.52 -7.87 10.53
CA THR A 139 2.97 -7.53 11.88
C THR A 139 2.68 -8.67 12.85
N PHE A 140 1.45 -9.21 12.80
CA PHE A 140 1.07 -10.39 13.56
C PHE A 140 2.01 -11.57 13.28
N ALA A 141 2.27 -11.87 12.00
CA ALA A 141 3.13 -12.99 11.61
C ALA A 141 4.55 -12.85 12.18
N ARG A 142 5.15 -11.66 12.06
CA ARG A 142 6.46 -11.36 12.64
C ARG A 142 6.46 -11.58 14.16
N ASP A 143 5.46 -11.06 14.85
CA ASP A 143 5.39 -11.11 16.32
C ASP A 143 5.16 -12.55 16.84
N HIS A 144 4.65 -13.44 15.99
CA HIS A 144 4.47 -14.87 16.28
C HIS A 144 5.60 -15.76 15.73
N GLY A 145 6.69 -15.17 15.21
CA GLY A 145 7.83 -15.92 14.70
C GLY A 145 7.54 -16.70 13.41
N ILE A 146 6.51 -16.31 12.65
CA ILE A 146 6.20 -16.90 11.35
C ILE A 146 7.16 -16.26 10.32
N ASP A 147 8.10 -17.03 9.80
CA ASP A 147 9.13 -16.54 8.87
C ASP A 147 8.84 -16.85 7.39
N THR A 148 7.93 -17.78 7.12
CA THR A 148 7.65 -18.34 5.79
C THR A 148 6.14 -18.36 5.55
N LEU A 149 5.65 -17.46 4.70
CA LEU A 149 4.21 -17.23 4.53
C LEU A 149 3.80 -16.78 3.13
N SER A 150 2.51 -16.96 2.83
CA SER A 150 1.85 -16.35 1.68
C SER A 150 0.65 -15.52 2.13
N ILE A 151 0.66 -14.22 1.80
CA ILE A 151 -0.47 -13.32 1.97
C ILE A 151 -1.39 -13.45 0.75
N SER A 152 -2.66 -13.71 0.99
CA SER A 152 -3.70 -13.84 -0.04
C SER A 152 -4.79 -12.80 0.16
N SER A 153 -5.14 -12.05 -0.88
CA SER A 153 -6.22 -11.05 -0.88
C SER A 153 -7.00 -11.12 -2.20
N ASP A 154 -8.28 -10.76 -2.17
CA ASP A 154 -9.12 -10.58 -3.34
C ASP A 154 -9.08 -9.16 -3.92
N PHE A 155 -8.18 -8.30 -3.43
CA PHE A 155 -7.95 -6.98 -4.00
C PHE A 155 -6.79 -7.00 -5.02
N GLN A 156 -7.10 -7.34 -6.27
CA GLN A 156 -6.11 -7.54 -7.36
C GLN A 156 -5.15 -6.36 -7.54
N THR A 157 -5.64 -5.12 -7.45
CA THR A 157 -4.83 -3.91 -7.60
C THR A 157 -3.74 -3.84 -6.51
N LEU A 158 -4.09 -4.12 -5.26
CA LEU A 158 -3.15 -4.15 -4.14
C LEU A 158 -2.08 -5.22 -4.34
N ILE A 159 -2.50 -6.45 -4.68
CA ILE A 159 -1.57 -7.55 -4.93
C ILE A 159 -0.59 -7.22 -6.08
N ASN A 160 -1.07 -6.60 -7.15
CA ASN A 160 -0.22 -6.15 -8.25
C ASN A 160 0.79 -5.09 -7.79
N MET A 161 0.34 -4.09 -7.02
CA MET A 161 1.20 -3.04 -6.49
C MET A 161 2.31 -3.63 -5.60
N LEU A 162 1.94 -4.53 -4.67
CA LEU A 162 2.89 -5.19 -3.76
C LEU A 162 3.94 -6.01 -4.51
N ASN A 163 3.50 -6.81 -5.49
CA ASN A 163 4.40 -7.64 -6.28
C ASN A 163 5.34 -6.83 -7.17
N ARG A 164 4.90 -5.66 -7.66
CA ARG A 164 5.70 -4.75 -8.49
C ARG A 164 6.51 -3.75 -7.67
N GLN A 165 6.35 -3.74 -6.35
CA GLN A 165 6.94 -2.75 -5.44
C GLN A 165 6.56 -1.30 -5.82
N GLU A 166 5.35 -1.11 -6.33
CA GLU A 166 4.82 0.21 -6.68
C GLU A 166 4.54 1.02 -5.40
N ARG A 167 4.67 2.35 -5.52
CA ARG A 167 4.36 3.30 -4.45
C ARG A 167 3.47 4.38 -5.00
N THR A 168 2.37 4.65 -4.31
CA THR A 168 1.50 5.79 -4.55
C THR A 168 1.60 6.74 -3.35
N LEU A 169 1.40 8.04 -3.58
CA LEU A 169 1.42 9.03 -2.50
C LEU A 169 0.43 8.70 -1.37
N GLU A 170 -0.76 8.21 -1.72
CA GLU A 170 -1.80 7.86 -0.75
C GLU A 170 -1.32 6.78 0.23
N LEU A 171 -0.67 5.73 -0.28
CA LEU A 171 -0.29 4.55 0.51
C LEU A 171 1.17 4.58 0.98
N TYR A 172 1.91 5.65 0.69
CA TYR A 172 3.37 5.67 0.80
C TYR A 172 3.90 5.16 2.15
N GLY A 173 3.31 5.62 3.26
CA GLY A 173 3.70 5.21 4.61
C GLY A 173 3.48 3.71 4.81
N VAL A 174 2.24 3.25 4.64
CA VAL A 174 1.85 1.84 4.89
C VAL A 174 2.60 0.87 3.96
N MET A 175 2.78 1.23 2.68
CA MET A 175 3.55 0.43 1.73
C MET A 175 5.03 0.36 2.12
N SER A 176 5.61 1.45 2.60
CA SER A 176 7.00 1.46 3.08
C SER A 176 7.19 0.54 4.27
N ASP A 177 6.24 0.53 5.21
CA ASP A 177 6.24 -0.37 6.36
C ASP A 177 6.10 -1.84 5.94
N ILE A 178 5.22 -2.15 4.98
CA ILE A 178 5.09 -3.49 4.39
C ILE A 178 6.42 -3.94 3.79
N TYR A 179 7.04 -3.13 2.92
CA TYR A 179 8.31 -3.49 2.29
C TYR A 179 9.47 -3.61 3.28
N PHE A 180 9.44 -2.83 4.36
CA PHE A 180 10.40 -2.97 5.46
C PHE A 180 10.18 -4.31 6.19
N LEU A 181 8.94 -4.63 6.54
CA LEU A 181 8.58 -5.90 7.20
C LEU A 181 8.90 -7.12 6.35
N CYS A 182 8.77 -7.05 5.02
CA CYS A 182 9.17 -8.13 4.11
C CYS A 182 10.58 -8.68 4.40
N ARG A 183 11.49 -7.84 4.91
CA ARG A 183 12.88 -8.22 5.24
C ARG A 183 13.00 -9.10 6.50
N SER A 184 11.94 -9.21 7.29
CA SER A 184 11.88 -10.04 8.50
C SER A 184 11.49 -11.49 8.21
N PHE A 185 11.07 -11.78 6.98
CA PHE A 185 10.61 -13.10 6.56
C PHE A 185 11.68 -13.78 5.69
N ILE A 186 11.86 -15.09 5.88
CA ILE A 186 12.67 -15.93 4.99
C ILE A 186 12.02 -15.97 3.61
N LEU A 187 10.70 -16.15 3.58
CA LEU A 187 9.93 -16.18 2.35
C LEU A 187 8.56 -15.53 2.55
N ILE A 188 8.24 -14.56 1.70
CA ILE A 188 6.90 -13.99 1.61
C ILE A 188 6.44 -13.94 0.16
N LYS A 189 5.17 -14.26 -0.08
CA LYS A 189 4.51 -14.16 -1.39
C LYS A 189 3.18 -13.42 -1.25
N PHE A 190 2.84 -12.60 -2.24
CA PHE A 190 1.53 -11.94 -2.34
C PHE A 190 0.74 -12.56 -3.48
N ILE A 191 -0.44 -13.10 -3.16
CA ILE A 191 -1.25 -13.92 -4.06
C ILE A 191 -2.64 -13.30 -4.17
N PHE A 192 -3.12 -13.16 -5.39
CA PHE A 192 -4.51 -12.79 -5.63
C PHE A 192 -5.39 -14.03 -5.59
N ILE A 193 -6.54 -13.94 -4.92
CA ILE A 193 -7.55 -14.99 -4.89
C ILE A 193 -8.93 -14.43 -5.25
N PRO A 194 -9.83 -15.23 -5.85
CA PRO A 194 -11.21 -14.78 -6.07
C PRO A 194 -11.94 -14.51 -4.75
N ARG A 195 -12.82 -13.53 -4.72
CA ARG A 195 -13.63 -13.17 -3.54
C ARG A 195 -14.38 -14.36 -2.91
N ALA A 196 -14.89 -15.27 -3.73
CA ALA A 196 -15.56 -16.49 -3.26
C ALA A 196 -14.64 -17.39 -2.41
N ALA A 197 -13.33 -17.36 -2.68
CA ALA A 197 -12.32 -18.08 -1.91
C ALA A 197 -11.87 -17.31 -0.65
N ASN A 198 -12.17 -16.00 -0.55
CA ASN A 198 -11.82 -15.15 0.60
C ASN A 198 -13.00 -14.90 1.57
N ALA A 199 -14.11 -15.62 1.42
CA ALA A 199 -15.35 -15.37 2.17
C ALA A 199 -15.19 -15.43 3.70
N ARG A 200 -14.24 -16.22 4.20
CA ARG A 200 -13.94 -16.32 5.63
C ARG A 200 -13.28 -15.04 6.16
N ALA A 201 -12.36 -14.43 5.41
CA ALA A 201 -11.73 -13.18 5.83
C ALA A 201 -12.75 -12.02 5.76
N ASP A 202 -13.59 -12.00 4.73
CA ASP A 202 -14.69 -11.03 4.56
C ASP A 202 -15.73 -11.09 5.69
N SER A 203 -16.00 -12.27 6.26
CA SER A 203 -16.88 -12.35 7.44
C SER A 203 -16.23 -11.78 8.70
N VAL A 204 -14.93 -12.00 8.89
CA VAL A 204 -14.15 -11.48 10.04
C VAL A 204 -14.13 -9.95 10.04
N THR A 205 -13.89 -9.33 8.88
CA THR A 205 -13.78 -7.87 8.75
C THR A 205 -15.12 -7.17 8.99
N LYS A 206 -16.21 -7.76 8.49
CA LYS A 206 -17.57 -7.26 8.74
C LYS A 206 -17.91 -7.26 10.22
N HIS A 207 -17.57 -8.34 10.93
CA HIS A 207 -17.77 -8.42 12.38
C HIS A 207 -16.95 -7.35 13.11
N ALA A 208 -15.67 -7.18 12.74
CA ALA A 208 -14.80 -6.18 13.33
C ALA A 208 -15.32 -4.74 13.14
N LEU A 209 -15.77 -4.40 11.93
CA LEU A 209 -16.32 -3.08 11.64
C LEU A 209 -17.63 -2.83 12.42
N TRP A 210 -18.45 -3.86 12.62
CA TRP A 210 -19.67 -3.74 13.42
C TRP A 210 -19.36 -3.36 14.87
N THR A 211 -18.31 -3.93 15.47
CA THR A 211 -17.89 -3.58 16.84
C THR A 211 -17.56 -2.10 16.97
N VAL A 212 -16.91 -1.49 15.98
CA VAL A 212 -16.58 -0.04 15.99
C VAL A 212 -17.82 0.85 15.97
N ASN A 213 -18.92 0.41 15.36
CA ASN A 213 -20.13 1.23 15.27
C ASN A 213 -21.01 1.18 16.54
N LEU A 214 -20.65 0.35 17.53
CA LEU A 214 -21.37 0.21 18.79
C LEU A 214 -20.75 1.02 19.94
N ASP A 215 -19.52 1.53 19.76
CA ASP A 215 -18.80 2.39 20.71
C ASP A 215 -19.00 3.88 20.37
#